data_AF-A0A938NKY6-F1
#
_entry.id   AF-A0A938NKY6-F1
#
_cell.length_a   1.000
_cell.length_b   1.000
_cell.length_c   1.000
_cell.angle_alpha   90.00
_cell.angle_beta   90.00
_cell.angle_gamma   90.00
#
_symmetry.space_group_name_H-M   'P 1'
#
loop_
_entity.id
_entity.type
_entity.pdbx_description
1 polymer ?
#
loop_
_entity_poly.entity_id
_entity_poly.type
_entity_poly.pdbx_seq_one_letter_code
_entity_poly.pdbx_strand_id
1 'polypeptide(L)'
;FYDSPEIQYNVGLAHHNLGNYKEAIETYKNVLQSKPDWTGVHYNLGEAYLALGNRIDAFDQYMILKNLDSDLAHKLYRLFNLYNLDVCLGNA
;
A
#
# COMPACT_ATOMS: atom_id res chain seq x y z
N PHE A 1 12.07 13.35 -20.19
CA PHE A 1 12.77 12.27 -19.48
C PHE A 1 12.37 12.33 -18.00
N TYR A 2 11.18 11.82 -17.66
CA TYR A 2 10.66 11.77 -16.28
C TYR A 2 10.04 10.39 -16.00
N ASP A 3 10.74 9.33 -16.42
CA ASP A 3 10.24 7.95 -16.35
C ASP A 3 11.18 7.07 -15.52
N SER A 4 11.45 7.51 -14.29
CA SER A 4 12.17 6.69 -13.31
C SER A 4 11.16 6.17 -12.27
N PRO A 5 11.31 4.90 -11.82
CA PRO A 5 10.46 4.32 -10.79
C PRO A 5 10.37 5.17 -9.51
N GLU A 6 11.42 5.91 -9.16
CA GLU A 6 11.46 6.84 -8.03
C GLU A 6 10.51 8.04 -8.21
N ILE A 7 10.46 8.60 -9.42
CA ILE A 7 9.57 9.73 -9.73
C ILE A 7 8.12 9.25 -9.74
N GLN A 8 7.84 8.11 -10.37
CA GLN A 8 6.51 7.51 -10.35
C GLN A 8 6.07 7.15 -8.92
N TYR A 9 6.98 6.65 -8.08
CA TYR A 9 6.69 6.42 -6.66
C TYR A 9 6.26 7.70 -5.94
N ASN A 10 6.94 8.82 -6.18
CA ASN A 10 6.56 10.12 -5.60
C ASN A 10 5.20 10.62 -6.11
N VAL A 11 4.86 10.34 -7.38
CA VAL A 11 3.53 10.62 -7.93
C VAL A 11 2.46 9.78 -7.23
N GLY A 12 2.71 8.48 -7.04
CA GLY A 12 1.82 7.60 -6.29
C GLY A 12 1.62 8.06 -4.84
N LEU A 13 2.70 8.49 -4.18
CA LEU A 13 2.65 9.10 -2.84
C LEU A 13 1.82 10.38 -2.82
N ALA A 14 1.96 11.26 -3.82
CA ALA A 14 1.16 12.46 -3.92
C ALA A 14 -0.33 12.13 -4.07
N HIS A 15 -0.68 11.18 -4.95
CA HIS A 15 -2.06 10.69 -5.07
C HIS A 15 -2.58 10.09 -3.76
N HIS A 16 -1.77 9.30 -3.07
CA HIS A 16 -2.12 8.70 -1.79
C HIS A 16 -2.43 9.77 -0.73
N ASN A 17 -1.57 10.78 -0.59
CA ASN A 17 -1.75 11.88 0.36
C ASN A 17 -2.97 12.76 0.05
N LEU A 18 -3.39 12.80 -1.22
CA LEU A 18 -4.61 13.48 -1.65
C LEU A 18 -5.88 12.61 -1.48
N GLY A 19 -5.75 11.37 -1.01
CA GLY A 19 -6.87 10.42 -0.89
C GLY A 19 -7.29 9.76 -2.22
N ASN A 20 -6.54 9.98 -3.29
CA ASN A 20 -6.76 9.41 -4.62
C ASN A 20 -6.16 8.00 -4.69
N TYR A 21 -6.70 7.09 -3.87
CA TYR A 21 -6.10 5.77 -3.65
C TYR A 21 -6.10 4.88 -4.89
N LYS A 22 -7.08 5.02 -5.80
CA LYS A 22 -7.14 4.21 -7.03
C LYS A 22 -6.00 4.55 -7.97
N GLU A 23 -5.75 5.84 -8.17
CA GLU A 23 -4.67 6.37 -8.98
C GLU A 23 -3.30 6.06 -8.35
N ALA A 24 -3.21 6.11 -7.00
CA ALA A 24 -2.02 5.70 -6.28
C ALA A 24 -1.70 4.21 -6.51
N ILE A 25 -2.71 3.33 -6.43
CA ILE A 25 -2.56 1.89 -6.68
C ILE A 25 -2.05 1.63 -8.09
N GLU A 26 -2.64 2.24 -9.11
CA GLU A 26 -2.19 2.06 -10.50
C GLU A 26 -0.73 2.49 -10.66
N THR A 27 -0.37 3.64 -10.10
CA THR A 27 0.99 4.16 -10.14
C THR A 27 1.98 3.23 -9.43
N TYR A 28 1.65 2.75 -8.23
CA TYR A 28 2.48 1.81 -7.48
C TYR A 28 2.66 0.47 -8.21
N LYS A 29 1.60 -0.06 -8.83
CA LYS A 29 1.70 -1.30 -9.63
C LYS A 29 2.65 -1.12 -10.82
N ASN A 30 2.67 0.05 -11.45
CA ASN A 30 3.63 0.35 -12.52
C ASN A 30 5.08 0.39 -11.99
N VAL A 31 5.31 1.00 -10.83
CA VAL A 31 6.63 0.99 -10.18
C VAL A 31 7.11 -0.44 -9.91
N LEU A 32 6.21 -1.31 -9.43
CA LEU A 32 6.52 -2.71 -9.14
C LEU A 32 6.84 -3.56 -10.37
N GLN A 33 6.40 -3.16 -11.58
CA GLN A 33 6.83 -3.85 -12.82
C GLN A 33 8.34 -3.72 -13.06
N SER A 34 8.95 -2.61 -12.59
CA SER A 34 10.39 -2.36 -12.73
C SER A 34 11.18 -2.78 -11.50
N LYS A 35 10.61 -2.63 -10.30
CA LYS A 35 11.25 -2.96 -9.03
C LYS A 35 10.28 -3.78 -8.16
N PRO A 36 10.16 -5.09 -8.42
CA PRO A 36 9.17 -5.94 -7.77
C PRO A 36 9.41 -6.13 -6.27
N ASP A 37 10.63 -5.91 -5.78
CA ASP A 37 10.97 -6.10 -4.36
C ASP A 37 11.02 -4.78 -3.58
N TRP A 38 10.44 -3.70 -4.13
CA TRP A 38 10.49 -2.40 -3.47
C TRP A 38 9.51 -2.33 -2.29
N THR A 39 10.04 -2.60 -1.10
CA THR A 39 9.29 -2.71 0.15
C THR A 39 8.44 -1.48 0.48
N GLY A 40 8.97 -0.26 0.28
CA GLY A 40 8.21 0.98 0.49
C GLY A 40 6.96 1.09 -0.40
N VAL A 41 7.03 0.57 -1.63
CA VAL A 41 5.88 0.56 -2.56
C VAL A 41 4.82 -0.44 -2.09
N HIS A 42 5.23 -1.64 -1.68
CA HIS A 42 4.29 -2.63 -1.12
C HIS A 42 3.58 -2.13 0.13
N TYR A 43 4.29 -1.42 1.00
CA TYR A 43 3.69 -0.83 2.21
C TYR A 43 2.60 0.20 1.85
N ASN A 44 2.92 1.19 1.01
CA ASN A 44 1.94 2.22 0.62
C ASN A 44 0.80 1.66 -0.23
N LEU A 45 1.06 0.61 -1.01
CA LEU A 45 0.06 -0.10 -1.79
C LEU A 45 -0.91 -0.85 -0.86
N GLY A 46 -0.40 -1.51 0.18
CA GLY A 46 -1.20 -2.13 1.24
C GLY A 46 -2.06 -1.11 1.99
N GLU A 47 -1.51 0.04 2.36
CA GLU A 47 -2.27 1.14 2.97
C GLU A 47 -3.39 1.67 2.04
N ALA A 48 -3.09 1.86 0.75
CA ALA A 48 -4.08 2.32 -0.22
C ALA A 48 -5.22 1.30 -0.40
N TYR A 49 -4.91 0.01 -0.41
CA TYR A 49 -5.92 -1.06 -0.46
C TYR A 49 -6.80 -1.07 0.79
N LEU A 50 -6.21 -0.91 1.98
CA LEU A 50 -6.96 -0.79 3.24
C LEU A 50 -7.91 0.41 3.23
N ALA A 51 -7.44 1.56 2.74
CA ALA A 51 -8.25 2.78 2.64
C ALA A 51 -9.46 2.61 1.70
N LEU A 52 -9.35 1.75 0.68
CA LEU A 52 -10.46 1.38 -0.21
C LEU A 52 -11.29 0.19 0.31
N GLY A 53 -10.99 -0.35 1.49
CA GLY A 53 -11.66 -1.51 2.07
C GLY A 53 -11.31 -2.85 1.41
N ASN A 54 -10.33 -2.87 0.51
CA ASN A 54 -9.87 -4.09 -0.17
C ASN A 54 -8.87 -4.85 0.70
N ARG A 55 -9.40 -5.62 1.65
CA ARG A 55 -8.60 -6.34 2.64
C ARG A 55 -7.79 -7.49 2.05
N ILE A 56 -8.27 -8.10 0.96
CA ILE A 56 -7.61 -9.25 0.33
C ILE A 56 -6.29 -8.79 -0.30
N ASP A 57 -6.35 -7.77 -1.16
CA ASP A 57 -5.14 -7.25 -1.82
C ASP A 57 -4.14 -6.64 -0.81
N ALA A 58 -4.65 -6.01 0.26
CA ALA A 58 -3.80 -5.51 1.34
C ALA A 58 -3.06 -6.64 2.08
N PHE A 59 -3.74 -7.77 2.32
CA PHE A 59 -3.14 -8.95 2.95
C PHE A 59 -2.07 -9.58 2.06
N ASP A 60 -2.28 -9.59 0.74
CA ASP A 60 -1.26 -10.06 -0.21
C ASP A 60 0.02 -9.20 -0.11
N GLN A 61 -0.11 -7.87 0.01
CA GLN A 61 1.06 -7.00 0.23
C GLN A 61 1.76 -7.28 1.57
N TYR A 62 1.01 -7.59 2.62
CA TYR A 62 1.59 -8.03 3.89
C TYR A 62 2.39 -9.32 3.74
N MET A 63 1.88 -10.31 3.00
CA MET A 63 2.57 -11.59 2.78
C MET A 63 3.86 -11.40 1.99
N ILE A 64 3.88 -10.50 1.02
CA ILE A 64 5.11 -10.13 0.29
C ILE A 64 6.10 -9.47 1.24
N LEU A 65 5.67 -8.43 1.97
CA LEU A 65 6.52 -7.72 2.92
C LEU A 65 7.09 -8.64 4.00
N LYS A 66 6.34 -9.63 4.47
CA LYS A 66 6.83 -10.59 5.47
C LYS A 66 8.13 -11.29 5.03
N ASN A 67 8.31 -11.50 3.73
CA ASN A 67 9.51 -12.11 3.17
C ASN A 67 10.62 -11.10 2.85
N LEU A 68 10.27 -9.84 2.57
CA LEU A 68 11.22 -8.80 2.15
C LEU A 68 11.72 -7.93 3.32
N ASP A 69 10.79 -7.48 4.16
CA ASP A 69 11.01 -6.58 5.29
C ASP A 69 9.97 -6.85 6.39
N SER A 70 10.41 -7.60 7.40
CA SER A 70 9.56 -7.98 8.52
C SER A 70 9.07 -6.79 9.35
N ASP A 71 9.81 -5.68 9.40
CA ASP A 71 9.40 -4.51 10.20
C ASP A 71 8.27 -3.76 9.51
N LEU A 72 8.37 -3.55 8.20
CA LEU A 72 7.26 -3.01 7.40
C LEU A 72 6.05 -3.94 7.38
N ALA A 73 6.26 -5.26 7.33
CA ALA A 73 5.18 -6.23 7.44
C ALA A 73 4.42 -6.09 8.78
N HIS A 74 5.13 -5.95 9.90
CA HIS A 74 4.51 -5.73 11.21
C HIS A 74 3.73 -4.41 11.26
N LYS A 75 4.25 -3.32 10.67
CA LYS A 75 3.53 -2.05 10.58
C LYS A 75 2.24 -2.19 9.78
N LEU A 76 2.32 -2.79 8.58
CA LEU A 76 1.14 -2.99 7.73
C LEU A 76 0.11 -3.91 8.40
N TYR A 77 0.54 -4.95 9.10
CA TYR A 77 -0.37 -5.84 9.84
C TYR A 77 -1.07 -5.12 11.00
N ARG A 78 -0.37 -4.23 11.72
CA ARG A 78 -1.01 -3.39 12.75
C ARG A 78 -2.07 -2.49 12.15
N LEU A 79 -1.79 -1.85 11.01
CA LEU A 79 -2.79 -1.06 10.30
C LEU A 79 -3.97 -1.92 9.86
N PHE A 80 -3.73 -3.05 9.20
CA PHE A 80 -4.78 -3.99 8.79
C PHE A 80 -5.74 -4.33 9.95
N ASN A 81 -5.18 -4.59 11.14
CA ASN A 81 -5.97 -4.87 12.34
C ASN A 81 -6.73 -3.65 12.87
N LEU A 82 -6.17 -2.44 12.80
CA LEU A 82 -6.88 -1.20 13.17
C LEU A 82 -8.08 -0.98 12.25
N TYR A 83 -7.89 -1.12 10.94
CA TYR A 83 -8.99 -1.04 9.97
C TYR A 83 -10.04 -2.14 10.18
N ASN A 84 -9.67 -3.31 10.73
CA ASN A 84 -10.64 -4.35 11.13
C ASN A 84 -11.39 -3.95 12.41
N LEU A 85 -10.69 -3.35 13.38
CA LEU A 85 -11.29 -2.91 14.65
C LEU A 85 -12.28 -1.77 14.44
N ASP A 86 -12.01 -0.84 13.51
CA ASP A 86 -12.92 0.26 13.17
C ASP A 86 -14.26 -0.24 12.58
N VAL A 87 -14.26 -1.39 11.90
CA VAL A 87 -15.52 -2.05 11.47
C VAL A 87 -16.25 -2.69 12.64
N CYS A 88 -15.55 -3.08 13.70
CA CYS A 88 -16.16 -3.61 14.93
C CYS A 88 -16.59 -2.50 15.90
N LEU A 89 -16.00 -1.30 15.83
CA LEU A 89 -16.21 -0.20 16.79
C LEU A 89 -16.94 1.03 16.21
N GLY A 90 -17.16 1.13 14.89
CA GLY A 90 -18.02 2.14 14.24
C GLY A 90 -19.26 1.48 13.62
N ASN A 91 -20.42 1.53 14.30
CA ASN A 91 -21.42 2.60 14.21
C ASN A 91 -22.23 2.61 12.90
N ALA A 92 -23.52 2.33 13.08
CA ALA A 92 -24.64 2.71 12.22
C ALA A 92 -24.75 4.24 12.07
#